data_AF-A0A956DZX6-F1
#
_entry.id   AF-A0A956DZX6-F1
#
_cell.length_a   1.000
_cell.length_b   1.000
_cell.length_c   1.000
_cell.angle_alpha   90.00
_cell.angle_beta   90.00
_cell.angle_gamma   90.00
#
_symmetry.space_group_name_H-M   'P 1'
#
loop_
_entity.id
_entity.type
_entity.pdbx_description
1 polymer ?
#
loop_
_entity_poly.entity_id
_entity_poly.type
_entity_poly.pdbx_seq_one_letter_code
_entity_poly.pdbx_strand_id
1 'polypeptide(L)' 'MGHAFADIAFTKHVRALQERMGSRRSYAKLEGLSQTNYTLGDLETGFISARDSFYMASISETGWPYLQHRGGPRGFVK' A
#
# COMPACT_ATOMS: atom_id res chain seq x y z
N MET A 1 -4.47 -4.48 5.75
CA MET A 1 -4.14 -3.36 4.84
C MET A 1 -3.87 -1.99 5.52
N GLY A 2 -4.34 -1.68 6.73
CA GLY A 2 -4.25 -0.31 7.28
C GLY A 2 -2.97 0.09 8.05
N HIS A 3 -1.99 -0.81 8.24
CA HIS A 3 -0.92 -0.59 9.23
C HIS A 3 0.13 0.46 8.80
N ALA A 4 0.59 0.47 7.55
CA ALA A 4 1.52 1.48 7.06
C ALA A 4 0.85 2.82 6.73
N PHE A 5 -0.49 2.84 6.59
CA PHE A 5 -1.23 4.04 6.25
C PHE A 5 -1.10 5.11 7.34
N ALA A 6 -1.19 4.71 8.61
CA ALA A 6 -1.06 5.65 9.73
C ALA A 6 0.32 6.32 9.75
N ASP A 7 1.39 5.57 9.44
CA ASP A 7 2.76 6.09 9.40
C ASP A 7 2.96 7.11 8.26
N ILE A 8 2.33 6.89 7.10
CA ILE A 8 2.42 7.79 5.94
C ILE A 8 1.50 9.00 6.11
N ALA A 9 0.26 8.79 6.54
CA ALA A 9 -0.80 9.80 6.50
C ALA A 9 -0.86 10.66 7.78
N PHE A 10 -0.49 10.14 8.95
CA PHE A 10 -0.58 10.89 10.21
C PHE A 10 0.69 11.71 10.46
N THR A 11 0.98 12.62 9.54
CA THR A 11 2.05 13.60 9.72
C THR A 11 1.79 14.49 10.95
N LYS A 12 2.82 15.19 11.43
CA LYS A 12 2.68 16.14 12.55
C LYS A 12 1.51 17.11 12.38
N HIS A 13 1.29 17.60 11.16
CA HIS A 13 0.24 18.56 10.85
C HIS A 13 -1.15 17.90 10.88
N VAL A 14 -1.27 16.69 10.33
CA VAL A 14 -2.52 15.92 10.36
C VAL A 14 -2.90 15.56 11.80
N ARG A 15 -1.93 15.16 12.64
CA ARG A 15 -2.20 14.88 14.07
C ARG A 15 -2.71 16.11 14.82
N ALA A 16 -2.10 17.29 14.60
CA ALA A 16 -2.57 18.54 15.21
C ALA A 16 -4.00 18.90 14.75
N LEU A 17 -4.35 18.64 13.49
CA LEU A 17 -5.70 18.84 12.99
C LEU A 17 -6.69 17.82 13.61
N GLN A 18 -6.30 16.55 13.72
CA GLN A 18 -7.10 15.52 14.38
C GLN A 18 -7.38 15.85 15.85
N GLU A 19 -6.43 16.47 16.55
CA GLU A 19 -6.63 16.95 17.93
C GLU A 19 -7.65 18.09 17.98
N ARG A 20 -7.49 19.11 17.12
CA ARG A 20 -8.43 20.23 17.03
C ARG A 20 -9.85 19.78 16.68
N MET A 21 -9.98 18.78 15.81
CA MET A 21 -11.26 18.23 15.38
C MET A 21 -11.77 17.09 16.27
N GLY A 22 -11.06 16.73 17.35
CA GLY A 22 -11.47 15.70 18.30
C GLY A 22 -11.40 14.25 17.81
N SER A 23 -10.95 13.99 16.57
CA SER A 23 -10.89 12.65 15.98
C SER A 23 -9.63 11.86 16.37
N ARG A 24 -8.65 12.51 17.01
CA ARG A 24 -7.34 11.91 17.31
C ARG A 24 -7.42 10.60 18.09
N ARG A 25 -8.31 10.51 19.08
CA ARG A 25 -8.46 9.33 19.94
C ARG A 25 -8.89 8.08 19.17
N SER A 26 -9.71 8.26 18.13
CA SER A 26 -10.16 7.16 17.27
C SER A 26 -9.03 6.64 16.38
N TYR A 27 -8.20 7.55 15.86
CA TYR A 27 -7.08 7.22 14.97
C TYR A 27 -5.83 6.73 15.71
N ALA A 28 -5.65 7.09 16.98
CA ALA A 28 -4.51 6.62 17.79
C ALA A 28 -4.45 5.09 17.89
N LYS A 29 -5.59 4.39 17.81
CA LYS A 29 -5.65 2.92 17.82
C LYS A 29 -5.05 2.26 16.58
N LEU A 30 -4.90 3.02 15.48
CA LEU A 30 -4.28 2.55 14.25
C LEU A 30 -2.76 2.75 14.26
N GLU A 31 -2.25 3.62 15.15
CA GLU A 31 -0.81 3.82 15.33
C GLU A 31 -0.22 2.73 16.23
N GLY A 32 0.98 2.25 15.89
CA GLY A 32 1.68 1.22 16.68
C GLY A 32 1.16 -0.20 16.49
N LEU A 33 0.16 -0.42 15.63
CA LEU A 33 -0.18 -1.76 15.18
C LEU A 33 1.02 -2.32 14.41
N SER A 34 1.46 -3.52 14.79
CA SER A 34 2.55 -4.22 14.11
C SER A 34 2.28 -4.25 12.60
N GLN A 35 3.24 -3.77 11.82
CA GLN A 35 3.18 -3.91 10.37
C GLN A 35 3.32 -5.39 10.05
N THR A 36 2.20 -6.08 9.88
CA THR A 36 2.16 -7.53 9.57
C THR A 36 1.83 -7.79 8.09
N ASN A 37 1.43 -6.76 7.34
CA ASN A 37 1.02 -6.87 5.94
C ASN A 37 2.18 -6.85 4.93
N TYR A 38 3.43 -7.07 5.36
CA TYR A 38 4.59 -7.08 4.45
C TYR A 38 4.87 -8.48 3.87
N THR A 39 4.26 -9.52 4.44
CA THR A 39 4.35 -10.89 3.94
C THR A 39 3.10 -11.21 3.13
N LEU A 40 3.28 -11.90 1.99
CA LEU A 40 2.17 -12.42 1.22
C LEU A 40 1.68 -13.72 1.87
N GLY A 41 0.40 -13.78 2.24
CA GLY A 41 -0.24 -15.01 2.68
C GLY A 41 -0.77 -15.82 1.51
N ASP A 42 -1.49 -16.90 1.82
CA ASP A 42 -2.06 -17.80 0.81
C ASP A 42 -3.08 -17.09 -0.08
N LEU A 43 -3.85 -16.14 0.47
CA LEU A 43 -4.84 -15.37 -0.27
C LEU A 43 -4.17 -14.45 -1.29
N GLU A 44 -3.16 -13.67 -0.88
CA GLU A 44 -2.43 -12.76 -1.77
C GLU A 44 -1.67 -13.55 -2.83
N THR A 45 -1.01 -14.64 -2.44
CA THR A 45 -0.27 -15.51 -3.35
C THR A 45 -1.22 -16.13 -4.39
N GLY A 46 -2.33 -16.71 -3.95
CA GLY A 46 -3.33 -17.29 -4.85
C GLY A 46 -3.95 -16.26 -5.79
N PHE A 47 -4.17 -15.03 -5.31
CA PHE A 47 -4.59 -13.91 -6.15
C PHE A 47 -3.55 -13.62 -7.24
N ILE A 48 -2.29 -13.38 -6.87
CA ILE A 48 -1.21 -13.02 -7.79
C ILE A 48 -0.98 -14.11 -8.84
N SER A 49 -0.88 -15.38 -8.42
CA SER A 49 -0.67 -16.52 -9.32
C SER A 49 -1.85 -16.83 -10.24
N ALA A 50 -3.03 -16.23 -10.02
CA ALA A 50 -4.18 -16.37 -10.91
C ALA A 50 -4.30 -15.21 -11.91
N ARG A 51 -3.35 -14.26 -11.93
CA ARG A 51 -3.36 -13.13 -12.88
C ARG A 51 -2.78 -13.53 -14.24
N ASP A 52 -3.35 -12.91 -15.27
CA ASP A 52 -2.93 -12.94 -16.67
C ASP A 52 -2.45 -11.54 -17.13
N SER A 53 -2.49 -10.54 -16.25
CA SER A 53 -1.98 -9.20 -16.51
C SER A 53 -1.62 -8.44 -15.22
N PHE A 54 -0.75 -7.44 -15.34
CA PHE A 54 -0.46 -6.46 -14.29
C PHE A 54 0.01 -5.11 -14.87
N TYR A 55 -0.02 -4.07 -14.03
CA TYR A 55 0.59 -2.76 -14.32
C TYR A 55 1.88 -2.61 -13.52
N MET A 56 2.93 -2.11 -14.18
CA MET A 56 4.23 -1.84 -13.58
C MET A 56 4.53 -0.34 -13.65
N ALA A 57 4.67 0.29 -12.49
CA ALA A 57 5.12 1.67 -12.38
C ALA A 57 6.64 1.69 -12.18
N SER A 58 7.34 2.50 -12.97
CA SER A 58 8.79 2.71 -12.87
C SER A 58 9.12 4.18 -13.09
N ILE A 59 10.38 4.53 -12.90
CA ILE A 59 10.92 5.87 -13.17
C ILE A 59 12.06 5.69 -14.18
N SER A 60 12.10 6.50 -15.24
CA SER A 60 13.23 6.50 -16.19
C SER A 60 14.50 7.02 -15.53
N GLU A 61 15.64 6.85 -16.19
CA GLU A 61 16.92 7.46 -15.77
C GLU A 61 16.80 8.99 -15.57
N THR A 62 15.96 9.65 -16.37
CA THR A 62 15.71 11.09 -16.31
C THR A 62 14.69 11.50 -15.23
N GLY A 63 14.18 10.57 -14.44
CA GLY A 63 13.18 10.87 -13.40
C GLY A 63 11.73 10.92 -13.91
N TRP A 64 11.47 10.60 -15.19
CA TRP A 64 10.11 10.66 -15.74
C TRP A 64 9.31 9.41 -15.32
N PRO A 65 8.09 9.57 -14.77
CA PRO A 65 7.27 8.43 -14.38
C PRO A 65 6.79 7.68 -15.62
N TYR A 66 6.79 6.36 -15.53
CA TYR A 66 6.33 5.47 -16.60
C TYR A 66 5.43 4.37 -16.03
N LEU A 67 4.33 4.09 -16.73
CA LEU A 67 3.39 3.02 -16.39
C LEU A 67 3.26 2.08 -17.59
N GLN A 68 3.56 0.81 -17.38
CA GLN A 68 3.47 -0.22 -18.41
C GLN A 68 2.45 -1.27 -18.03
N HIS A 69 1.60 -1.65 -18.98
CA HIS A 69 0.78 -2.86 -18.87
C HIS A 69 1.57 -4.07 -19.39
N ARG A 70 1.54 -5.19 -18.66
CA ARG A 70 2.11 -6.47 -19.08
C ARG A 70 1.03 -7.55 -18.99
N GLY A 71 0.82 -8.28 -20.09
CA GLY A 71 -0.11 -9.41 -20.16
C GLY A 71 0.60 -10.70 -20.57
N GLY A 72 0.02 -11.84 -20.19
CA GLY A 72 0.51 -13.17 -20.49
C GLY A 72 -0.51 -14.25 -20.15
N PRO A 73 -0.19 -15.55 -20.34
CA PRO A 73 -1.04 -16.63 -19.89
C PRO A 73 -1.29 -16.57 -18.37
N ARG A 74 -2.43 -17.08 -17.91
CA ARG A 74 -2.75 -17.15 -16.47
C ARG A 74 -1.62 -17.84 -15.70
N GLY A 75 -1.18 -17.20 -14.62
CA GLY A 75 -0.10 -17.70 -13.75
C GLY A 75 1.31 -17.41 -14.25
N PHE A 76 1.46 -16.52 -15.24
CA PHE A 76 2.77 -16.00 -15.62
C PHE A 76 3.40 -15.09 -14.54
N VAL A 77 2.58 -14.52 -13.64
CA VAL A 77 3.04 -13.80 -12.44
C VAL A 77 3.27 -14.82 -11.33
N LYS A 78 4.50 -14.89 -10.81
CA LYS A 78 4.93 -15.82 -9.76
C LYS A 78 5.58 -15.05 -8.62
#